data_AF-A0A9D7TUS3-F1
#
_entry.id   AF-A0A9D7TUS3-F1
#
_cell.length_a   1.000
_cell.length_b   1.000
_cell.length_c   1.000
_cell.angle_alpha   90.00
_cell.angle_beta   90.00
_cell.angle_gamma   90.00
#
_symmetry.space_group_name_H-M   'P 1'
#
loop_
_entity.id
_entity.type
_entity.pdbx_description
1 polymer ?
#
loop_
_entity_poly.entity_id
_entity_poly.type
_entity_poly.pdbx_seq_one_letter_code
_entity_poly.pdbx_strand_id
1 'polypeptide(L)'
;MKNAIIVFVTLLSIFLIEACQKELAFDPATNPSGLATGTLKSNTTGNCLPSTVNGTYKKDTALTAGNYIEVTADITQTGTYTIQSDTVNGFSFKALGTVTATGLNIIRLQGSGTPIASGITTFTIKFGNSICKLDVSVTATTAPTNAVFTFGGAPGNCSGATLGIGAYIAGTALGPTNTVTLNVNVTTIGNYTINTGVAVNGIVFNASGTFANIGPNTVILIGSGTPTAAGSFNYTVSNTTSSCIFSIAVTAAPPAPNLDYVPQTTNSNWSSRFVGGTPSDTTYVQVSANSKTFGANSYKIFEIKNLGVPTDSIFNRKNGGLYYQYLDGDFGLLDNPINKEYLVLDSNLAVGATWTVSLGSNTVSGFPVAIKVNSLILAKGASATIASINYTNIIKVKFSYIANPGTGDITAAEEERWFAKGIGVVYTKIVNLINPATIEAETTRSQIF
;
A
#
# COMPACT_ATOMS: atom_id res chain seq x y z
N MET A 1 -46.40 55.62 -26.57
CA MET A 1 -47.37 54.51 -26.60
C MET A 1 -47.49 53.99 -25.18
N LYS A 2 -48.48 54.45 -24.42
CA LYS A 2 -49.91 54.05 -24.43
C LYS A 2 -50.14 52.86 -23.49
N ASN A 3 -51.09 53.08 -22.57
CA ASN A 3 -51.94 52.13 -21.84
C ASN A 3 -51.53 51.90 -20.38
N ALA A 4 -52.40 52.06 -19.37
CA ALA A 4 -53.76 52.58 -19.33
C ALA A 4 -54.09 52.83 -17.85
N ILE A 5 -54.78 53.95 -17.59
CA ILE A 5 -55.44 54.26 -16.32
C ILE A 5 -56.83 53.61 -16.37
N ILE A 6 -57.39 53.29 -15.19
CA ILE A 6 -58.81 53.04 -14.88
C ILE A 6 -59.28 51.58 -14.99
N VAL A 7 -59.35 50.89 -13.84
CA VAL A 7 -60.63 50.33 -13.37
C VAL A 7 -60.77 50.61 -11.87
N PHE A 8 -61.82 51.35 -11.60
CA PHE A 8 -62.30 51.85 -10.32
C PHE A 8 -63.21 50.76 -9.71
N VAL A 9 -63.08 50.53 -8.40
CA VAL A 9 -64.18 50.16 -7.49
C VAL A 9 -64.78 48.76 -7.65
N THR A 10 -64.34 47.82 -6.79
CA THR A 10 -65.13 47.11 -5.76
C THR A 10 -64.46 45.79 -5.40
N LEU A 11 -63.70 45.73 -4.30
CA LEU A 11 -64.01 44.88 -3.14
C LEU A 11 -62.89 44.96 -2.10
N LEU A 12 -63.32 45.27 -0.88
CA LEU A 12 -62.83 44.69 0.37
C LEU A 12 -61.50 45.20 0.99
N SER A 13 -61.74 45.97 2.05
CA SER A 13 -61.14 45.84 3.38
C SER A 13 -59.72 46.34 3.65
N ILE A 14 -59.68 47.48 4.35
CA ILE A 14 -58.99 47.70 5.64
C ILE A 14 -57.49 47.43 5.65
N PHE A 15 -56.68 48.50 5.79
CA PHE A 15 -55.50 48.63 6.67
C PHE A 15 -54.92 50.04 6.42
N LEU A 16 -55.30 51.04 7.21
CA LEU A 16 -54.61 51.56 8.41
C LEU A 16 -53.20 52.14 8.14
N ILE A 17 -53.18 53.48 8.09
CA ILE A 17 -52.32 54.50 8.72
C ILE A 17 -51.07 54.00 9.51
N GLU A 18 -50.06 54.91 9.55
CA GLU A 18 -48.93 55.06 10.50
C GLU A 18 -47.57 54.66 9.90
N ALA A 19 -46.43 55.35 10.04
CA ALA A 19 -46.02 56.60 10.67
C ALA A 19 -44.58 56.92 10.18
N CYS A 20 -44.13 58.17 10.30
CA CYS A 20 -42.72 58.43 10.63
C CYS A 20 -42.61 59.82 11.28
N GLN A 21 -43.02 59.91 12.54
CA GLN A 21 -42.49 60.95 13.42
C GLN A 21 -41.13 60.46 13.91
N LYS A 22 -40.13 61.32 13.77
CA LYS A 22 -38.83 61.22 14.43
C LYS A 22 -39.09 61.30 15.93
N GLU A 23 -39.01 60.17 16.62
CA GLU A 23 -39.14 60.11 18.06
C GLU A 23 -38.00 60.90 18.73
N LEU A 24 -38.39 61.67 19.74
CA LEU A 24 -37.52 62.28 20.72
C LEU A 24 -36.82 61.16 21.48
N ALA A 25 -35.49 61.16 21.48
CA ALA A 25 -34.72 60.38 22.42
C ALA A 25 -35.09 60.86 23.85
N PHE A 26 -35.94 60.09 24.53
CA PHE A 26 -35.95 60.09 25.98
C PHE A 26 -34.58 59.58 26.41
N ASP A 27 -33.71 60.48 26.86
CA ASP A 27 -32.48 60.12 27.56
C ASP A 27 -32.90 59.38 28.85
N PRO A 28 -32.77 58.04 28.92
CA PRO A 28 -33.17 57.31 30.11
C PRO A 28 -32.08 57.56 31.14
N ALA A 29 -32.38 58.43 32.12
CA ALA A 29 -31.64 58.62 33.37
C ALA A 29 -30.18 58.17 33.27
N THR A 30 -29.30 59.02 32.73
CA THR A 30 -27.87 58.77 32.61
C THR A 30 -27.36 58.12 33.89
N ASN A 31 -27.07 56.82 33.84
CA ASN A 31 -26.46 56.11 34.95
C ASN A 31 -25.10 56.76 35.23
N PRO A 32 -24.95 57.59 36.27
CA PRO A 32 -23.74 58.41 36.44
C PRO A 32 -22.50 57.56 36.69
N SER A 33 -22.69 56.30 37.08
CA SER A 33 -21.63 55.33 37.38
C SER A 33 -21.26 54.44 36.19
N GLY A 34 -22.13 54.32 35.17
CA GLY A 34 -21.99 53.34 34.09
C GLY A 34 -22.07 51.87 34.53
N LEU A 35 -22.38 51.60 35.80
CA LEU A 35 -22.47 50.26 36.39
C LEU A 35 -23.91 49.79 36.51
N ALA A 36 -24.19 48.57 36.07
CA ALA A 36 -25.50 47.97 36.27
C ALA A 36 -25.80 47.75 37.76
N THR A 37 -27.02 48.04 38.18
CA THR A 37 -27.52 47.69 39.52
C THR A 37 -28.67 46.70 39.43
N GLY A 38 -28.77 45.80 40.40
CA GLY A 38 -29.82 44.79 40.45
C GLY A 38 -29.59 43.78 41.56
N THR A 39 -30.38 42.72 41.57
CA THR A 39 -30.26 41.62 42.53
C THR A 39 -30.27 40.26 41.83
N LEU A 40 -29.49 39.30 42.33
CA LEU A 40 -29.58 37.90 41.90
C LEU A 40 -30.92 37.33 42.36
N LYS A 41 -31.60 36.61 41.47
CA LYS A 41 -32.82 35.87 41.84
C LYS A 41 -32.43 34.63 42.62
N SER A 42 -33.02 34.48 43.80
CA SER A 42 -32.90 33.29 44.62
C SER A 42 -34.26 32.80 45.10
N ASN A 43 -34.33 31.53 45.47
CA ASN A 43 -35.46 30.98 46.22
C ASN A 43 -35.37 31.36 47.72
N THR A 44 -36.33 30.89 48.52
CA THR A 44 -36.40 31.13 49.98
C THR A 44 -35.24 30.52 50.78
N THR A 45 -34.47 29.60 50.21
CA THR A 45 -33.28 28.99 50.84
C THR A 45 -31.97 29.64 50.38
N GLY A 46 -32.03 30.69 49.55
CA GLY A 46 -30.86 31.41 49.04
C GLY A 46 -30.15 30.75 47.85
N ASN A 47 -30.75 29.75 47.21
CA ASN A 47 -30.21 29.14 45.99
C ASN A 47 -30.61 29.97 44.77
N CYS A 48 -29.70 30.15 43.82
CA CYS A 48 -29.97 30.88 42.58
C CYS A 48 -31.13 30.21 41.82
N LEU A 49 -32.13 30.98 41.37
CA LEU A 49 -33.26 30.42 40.62
C LEU A 49 -33.89 31.45 39.66
N PRO A 50 -34.07 31.12 38.36
CA PRO A 50 -33.57 29.92 37.70
C PRO A 50 -32.06 29.96 37.48
N SER A 51 -31.44 28.76 37.50
CA SER A 51 -30.03 28.57 37.24
C SER A 51 -29.76 27.28 36.47
N THR A 52 -28.65 27.21 35.74
CA THR A 52 -28.23 26.00 35.00
C THR A 52 -26.71 25.81 35.11
N VAL A 53 -26.27 24.56 35.20
CA VAL A 53 -24.86 24.18 35.16
C VAL A 53 -24.59 23.43 33.86
N ASN A 54 -23.66 23.92 33.03
CA ASN A 54 -23.25 23.29 31.79
C ASN A 54 -21.78 22.82 31.85
N GLY A 55 -21.52 21.70 31.18
CA GLY A 55 -20.23 21.03 31.12
C GLY A 55 -20.06 19.91 32.14
N THR A 56 -19.07 19.05 31.90
CA THR A 56 -18.66 17.99 32.82
C THR A 56 -17.46 18.48 33.62
N TYR A 57 -17.53 18.39 34.95
CA TYR A 57 -16.47 18.81 35.86
C TYR A 57 -15.80 17.56 36.42
N LYS A 58 -14.47 17.45 36.24
CA LYS A 58 -13.67 16.30 36.67
C LYS A 58 -12.50 16.77 37.54
N LYS A 59 -12.19 16.02 38.60
CA LYS A 59 -11.02 16.25 39.44
C LYS A 59 -9.74 16.27 38.58
N ASP A 60 -8.81 17.16 38.86
CA ASP A 60 -7.51 17.29 38.19
C ASP A 60 -7.60 17.61 36.68
N THR A 61 -8.77 18.01 36.17
CA THR A 61 -8.98 18.37 34.76
C THR A 61 -9.31 19.87 34.65
N ALA A 62 -8.50 20.62 33.91
CA ALA A 62 -8.74 22.05 33.70
C ALA A 62 -10.07 22.32 32.97
N LEU A 63 -10.79 23.36 33.39
CA LEU A 63 -12.05 23.77 32.77
C LEU A 63 -11.84 24.36 31.36
N THR A 64 -12.83 24.15 30.50
CA THR A 64 -12.83 24.62 29.11
C THR A 64 -13.93 25.66 28.88
N ALA A 65 -14.01 26.19 27.65
CA ALA A 65 -15.10 27.09 27.25
C ALA A 65 -16.51 26.47 27.40
N GLY A 66 -16.62 25.13 27.39
CA GLY A 66 -17.89 24.42 27.60
C GLY A 66 -18.33 24.33 29.07
N ASN A 67 -17.50 24.74 30.03
CA ASN A 67 -17.80 24.72 31.46
C ASN A 67 -18.27 26.12 31.90
N TYR A 68 -19.58 26.29 32.07
CA TYR A 68 -20.17 27.55 32.49
C TYR A 68 -21.46 27.34 33.29
N ILE A 69 -21.89 28.38 33.99
CA ILE A 69 -23.19 28.42 34.68
C ILE A 69 -24.02 29.59 34.15
N GLU A 70 -25.34 29.47 34.23
CA GLU A 70 -26.27 30.56 33.93
C GLU A 70 -27.09 30.86 35.19
N VAL A 71 -27.17 32.15 35.54
CA VAL A 71 -27.94 32.65 36.70
C VAL A 71 -28.80 33.83 36.28
N THR A 72 -29.94 34.03 36.94
CA THR A 72 -30.84 35.13 36.62
C THR A 72 -30.65 36.30 37.58
N ALA A 73 -30.52 37.51 37.03
CA ALA A 73 -30.45 38.77 37.78
C ALA A 73 -31.62 39.69 37.39
N ASP A 74 -32.24 40.33 38.38
CA ASP A 74 -33.25 41.38 38.20
C ASP A 74 -32.55 42.74 38.16
N ILE A 75 -32.45 43.31 36.97
CA ILE A 75 -31.69 44.53 36.68
C ILE A 75 -32.58 45.74 36.89
N THR A 76 -32.23 46.60 37.84
CA THR A 76 -32.94 47.86 38.12
C THR A 76 -32.32 49.04 37.38
N GLN A 77 -31.05 48.94 36.99
CA GLN A 77 -30.36 49.95 36.18
C GLN A 77 -29.41 49.28 35.18
N THR A 78 -29.47 49.72 33.92
CA THR A 78 -28.61 49.24 32.83
C THR A 78 -27.17 49.73 33.01
N GLY A 79 -26.20 49.01 32.43
CA GLY A 79 -24.78 49.35 32.54
C GLY A 79 -23.86 48.15 32.45
N THR A 80 -22.58 48.37 32.72
CA THR A 80 -21.57 47.30 32.81
C THR A 80 -21.71 46.53 34.13
N TYR A 81 -21.50 45.22 34.11
CA TYR A 81 -21.57 44.38 35.30
C TYR A 81 -20.33 43.50 35.46
N THR A 82 -20.05 43.16 36.71
CA THR A 82 -19.19 42.03 37.08
C THR A 82 -19.99 41.14 38.02
N ILE A 83 -20.21 39.89 37.62
CA ILE A 83 -20.81 38.86 38.48
C ILE A 83 -19.79 37.75 38.60
N GLN A 84 -19.49 37.35 39.82
CA GLN A 84 -18.49 36.31 40.07
C GLN A 84 -18.86 35.45 41.28
N SER A 85 -18.35 34.23 41.29
CA SER A 85 -18.38 33.35 42.45
C SER A 85 -17.17 33.57 43.36
N ASP A 86 -17.18 32.93 44.53
CA ASP A 86 -15.98 32.53 45.25
C ASP A 86 -15.16 31.50 44.46
N THR A 87 -13.89 31.32 44.85
CA THR A 87 -13.05 30.23 44.34
C THR A 87 -13.08 29.09 45.34
N VAL A 88 -13.73 27.99 44.97
CA VAL A 88 -13.89 26.81 45.81
C VAL A 88 -13.46 25.60 45.02
N ASN A 89 -12.83 24.64 45.68
CA ASN A 89 -12.37 23.40 45.05
C ASN A 89 -11.44 23.64 43.83
N GLY A 90 -10.71 24.75 43.78
CA GLY A 90 -9.73 25.05 42.72
C GLY A 90 -10.29 25.67 41.44
N PHE A 91 -11.58 26.02 41.40
CA PHE A 91 -12.19 26.72 40.26
C PHE A 91 -13.20 27.78 40.70
N SER A 92 -13.61 28.64 39.77
CA SER A 92 -14.56 29.73 39.98
C SER A 92 -15.31 30.08 38.70
N PHE A 93 -16.36 30.89 38.82
CA PHE A 93 -17.17 31.38 37.71
C PHE A 93 -17.17 32.91 37.66
N LYS A 94 -17.02 33.48 36.47
CA LYS A 94 -17.04 34.95 36.28
C LYS A 94 -17.71 35.36 34.98
N ALA A 95 -18.47 36.45 35.03
CA ALA A 95 -19.02 37.15 33.90
C ALA A 95 -18.68 38.65 33.96
N LEU A 96 -18.30 39.20 32.82
CA LEU A 96 -18.13 40.63 32.56
C LEU A 96 -18.96 40.97 31.34
N GLY A 97 -19.73 42.04 31.37
CA GLY A 97 -20.56 42.42 30.24
C GLY A 97 -21.36 43.69 30.48
N THR A 98 -22.32 43.95 29.60
CA THR A 98 -23.26 45.07 29.67
C THR A 98 -24.68 44.55 29.60
N VAL A 99 -25.54 44.98 30.53
CA VAL A 99 -26.99 44.78 30.43
C VAL A 99 -27.62 46.05 29.86
N THR A 100 -28.37 45.89 28.77
CA THR A 100 -29.00 47.00 28.03
C THR A 100 -30.49 47.14 28.30
N ALA A 101 -31.08 46.23 29.08
CA ALA A 101 -32.47 46.25 29.48
C ALA A 101 -32.63 45.96 30.98
N THR A 102 -33.54 46.69 31.63
CA THR A 102 -34.00 46.41 33.00
C THR A 102 -34.89 45.17 33.06
N GLY A 103 -35.09 44.60 34.25
CA GLY A 103 -35.85 43.38 34.48
C GLY A 103 -34.98 42.12 34.51
N LEU A 104 -35.61 40.96 34.31
CA LEU A 104 -34.94 39.66 34.43
C LEU A 104 -33.99 39.40 33.26
N ASN A 105 -32.71 39.24 33.56
CA ASN A 105 -31.66 38.91 32.59
C ASN A 105 -30.96 37.62 33.00
N ILE A 106 -30.74 36.72 32.02
CA ILE A 106 -29.94 35.49 32.22
C ILE A 106 -28.48 35.82 31.93
N ILE A 107 -27.62 35.64 32.92
CA ILE A 107 -26.20 35.94 32.83
C ILE A 107 -25.41 34.64 32.84
N ARG A 108 -24.61 34.42 31.79
CA ARG A 108 -23.67 33.30 31.68
C ARG A 108 -22.33 33.66 32.34
N LEU A 109 -21.93 32.89 33.34
CA LEU A 109 -20.61 32.99 33.98
C LEU A 109 -19.72 31.85 33.49
N GLN A 110 -18.57 32.21 32.92
CA GLN A 110 -17.58 31.27 32.42
C GLN A 110 -16.80 30.66 33.58
N GLY A 111 -16.65 29.33 33.59
CA GLY A 111 -15.84 28.62 34.56
C GLY A 111 -14.34 28.73 34.24
N SER A 112 -13.51 28.86 35.27
CA SER A 112 -12.04 28.87 35.17
C SER A 112 -11.40 28.17 36.36
N GLY A 113 -10.32 27.42 36.11
CA GLY A 113 -9.56 26.68 37.13
C GLY A 113 -9.53 25.17 36.87
N THR A 114 -9.11 24.41 37.89
CA THR A 114 -8.98 22.94 37.85
C THR A 114 -9.56 22.38 39.15
N PRO A 115 -10.65 21.60 39.12
CA PRO A 115 -11.23 21.00 40.31
C PRO A 115 -10.24 20.11 41.08
N ILE A 116 -10.13 20.25 42.41
CA ILE A 116 -9.12 19.56 43.24
C ILE A 116 -9.69 18.31 43.94
N ALA A 117 -11.00 18.25 44.16
CA ALA A 117 -11.69 17.15 44.82
C ALA A 117 -12.99 16.78 44.08
N SER A 118 -13.37 15.51 44.11
CA SER A 118 -14.69 15.04 43.63
C SER A 118 -15.76 15.25 44.70
N GLY A 119 -17.00 15.49 44.26
CA GLY A 119 -18.15 15.75 45.13
C GLY A 119 -18.95 16.98 44.68
N ILE A 120 -19.96 17.34 45.45
CA ILE A 120 -20.73 18.57 45.23
C ILE A 120 -19.92 19.76 45.74
N THR A 121 -19.69 20.74 44.88
CA THR A 121 -19.05 22.02 45.22
C THR A 121 -20.10 23.13 45.17
N THR A 122 -20.41 23.74 46.31
CA THR A 122 -21.33 24.88 46.40
C THR A 122 -20.58 26.18 46.19
N PHE A 123 -21.02 26.98 45.23
CA PHE A 123 -20.51 28.31 44.91
C PHE A 123 -21.43 29.40 45.44
N THR A 124 -20.86 30.48 45.95
CA THR A 124 -21.59 31.70 46.31
C THR A 124 -21.41 32.75 45.21
N ILE A 125 -22.46 33.01 44.44
CA ILE A 125 -22.46 34.00 43.36
C ILE A 125 -22.80 35.37 43.93
N LYS A 126 -22.06 36.40 43.54
CA LYS A 126 -22.25 37.78 44.01
C LYS A 126 -22.51 38.74 42.84
N PHE A 127 -23.52 39.59 43.02
CA PHE A 127 -23.80 40.75 42.17
C PHE A 127 -24.23 41.93 43.04
N GLY A 128 -23.44 43.01 43.06
CA GLY A 128 -23.64 44.12 43.98
C GLY A 128 -23.65 43.65 45.44
N ASN A 129 -24.76 43.92 46.15
CA ASN A 129 -24.99 43.49 47.53
C ASN A 129 -25.79 42.18 47.64
N SER A 130 -26.21 41.58 46.52
CA SER A 130 -26.96 40.34 46.49
C SER A 130 -26.04 39.14 46.35
N ILE A 131 -26.43 38.03 46.99
CA ILE A 131 -25.77 36.73 46.86
C ILE A 131 -26.80 35.62 46.63
N CYS A 132 -26.41 34.58 45.93
CA CYS A 132 -27.14 33.31 45.88
C CYS A 132 -26.18 32.13 45.73
N LYS A 133 -26.62 30.92 46.05
CA LYS A 133 -25.80 29.70 46.01
C LYS A 133 -26.14 28.80 44.81
N LEU A 134 -25.13 28.12 44.28
CA LEU A 134 -25.27 27.14 43.20
C LEU A 134 -24.34 25.95 43.40
N ASP A 135 -24.87 24.74 43.26
CA ASP A 135 -24.11 23.49 43.37
C ASP A 135 -23.61 23.01 42.01
N VAL A 136 -22.33 22.65 41.94
CA VAL A 136 -21.70 22.00 40.78
C VAL A 136 -21.14 20.65 41.20
N SER A 137 -21.55 19.58 40.51
CA SER A 137 -21.07 18.22 40.77
C SER A 137 -19.74 17.96 40.05
N VAL A 138 -18.69 17.63 40.81
CA VAL A 138 -17.37 17.25 40.30
C VAL A 138 -17.21 15.75 40.41
N THR A 139 -16.96 15.09 39.28
CA THR A 139 -16.73 13.64 39.22
C THR A 139 -15.24 13.30 39.43
N ALA A 140 -14.96 12.13 39.99
CA ALA A 140 -13.58 11.65 40.11
C ALA A 140 -12.97 11.32 38.74
N THR A 141 -11.69 11.57 38.56
CA THR A 141 -10.93 11.11 37.40
C THR A 141 -10.37 9.72 37.72
N THR A 142 -11.03 8.67 37.24
CA THR A 142 -10.44 7.32 37.32
C THR A 142 -9.30 7.23 36.30
N ALA A 143 -8.07 7.07 36.78
CA ALA A 143 -6.97 6.66 35.91
C ALA A 143 -7.33 5.33 35.23
N PRO A 144 -7.05 5.15 33.92
CA PRO A 144 -7.28 3.87 33.29
C PRO A 144 -6.43 2.80 34.00
N THR A 145 -7.09 1.76 34.52
CA THR A 145 -6.39 0.61 35.13
C THR A 145 -5.73 -0.21 34.03
N ASN A 146 -4.56 -0.78 34.32
CA ASN A 146 -4.00 -1.83 33.47
C ASN A 146 -4.84 -3.09 33.63
N ALA A 147 -5.12 -3.77 32.53
CA ALA A 147 -5.80 -5.05 32.59
C ALA A 147 -4.92 -6.13 33.22
N VAL A 148 -5.54 -7.06 33.94
CA VAL A 148 -4.93 -8.30 34.39
C VAL A 148 -5.58 -9.44 33.63
N PHE A 149 -4.78 -10.27 32.97
CA PHE A 149 -5.27 -11.36 32.12
C PHE A 149 -4.24 -12.47 31.98
N THR A 150 -4.68 -13.67 31.61
CA THR A 150 -3.82 -14.78 31.23
C THR A 150 -3.99 -15.15 29.75
N PHE A 151 -2.92 -15.63 29.11
CA PHE A 151 -3.03 -16.17 27.76
C PHE A 151 -3.66 -17.56 27.78
N GLY A 152 -4.58 -17.81 26.85
CA GLY A 152 -5.13 -19.15 26.65
C GLY A 152 -4.03 -20.12 26.22
N GLY A 153 -3.99 -21.31 26.82
CA GLY A 153 -2.98 -22.34 26.50
C GLY A 153 -1.60 -22.15 27.15
N ALA A 154 -1.40 -21.11 27.97
CA ALA A 154 -0.19 -20.95 28.77
C ALA A 154 0.03 -22.14 29.74
N PRO A 155 1.29 -22.56 30.00
CA PRO A 155 2.56 -22.01 29.48
C PRO A 155 2.98 -22.53 28.09
N GLY A 156 2.16 -23.36 27.45
CA GLY A 156 2.48 -24.02 26.18
C GLY A 156 2.10 -23.19 24.95
N ASN A 157 1.41 -23.84 24.01
CA ASN A 157 0.96 -23.19 22.78
C ASN A 157 -0.22 -22.26 23.07
N CYS A 158 -0.19 -21.04 22.54
CA CYS A 158 -1.30 -20.11 22.67
C CYS A 158 -2.56 -20.72 22.03
N SER A 159 -3.62 -20.92 22.82
CA SER A 159 -4.87 -21.45 22.31
C SER A 159 -5.60 -20.42 21.46
N GLY A 160 -6.29 -20.90 20.41
CA GLY A 160 -6.98 -20.02 19.45
C GLY A 160 -6.06 -19.28 18.49
N ALA A 161 -4.75 -19.55 18.49
CA ALA A 161 -3.79 -18.98 17.56
C ALA A 161 -4.23 -19.20 16.10
N THR A 162 -4.77 -18.14 15.49
CA THR A 162 -5.27 -18.16 14.11
C THR A 162 -4.54 -17.09 13.31
N LEU A 163 -3.93 -17.49 12.19
CA LEU A 163 -3.20 -16.57 11.32
C LEU A 163 -4.17 -15.84 10.40
N GLY A 164 -3.86 -14.56 10.13
CA GLY A 164 -4.51 -13.79 9.07
C GLY A 164 -4.17 -14.34 7.67
N ILE A 165 -4.79 -13.76 6.65
CA ILE A 165 -4.60 -14.16 5.24
C ILE A 165 -3.26 -13.73 4.64
N GLY A 166 -2.47 -12.90 5.34
CA GLY A 166 -1.17 -12.44 4.88
C GLY A 166 -0.16 -13.58 4.81
N ALA A 167 0.48 -13.75 3.65
CA ALA A 167 1.57 -14.71 3.48
C ALA A 167 2.86 -14.17 4.12
N TYR A 168 3.70 -15.09 4.60
CA TYR A 168 5.02 -14.78 5.16
C TYR A 168 6.09 -15.33 4.22
N ILE A 169 6.75 -14.44 3.47
CA ILE A 169 7.74 -14.80 2.45
C ILE A 169 9.06 -14.13 2.80
N ALA A 170 10.16 -14.88 2.79
CA ALA A 170 11.49 -14.33 3.03
C ALA A 170 11.80 -13.17 2.06
N GLY A 171 12.31 -12.05 2.59
CA GLY A 171 12.61 -10.84 1.83
C GLY A 171 11.41 -9.93 1.55
N THR A 172 10.19 -10.32 1.89
CA THR A 172 8.98 -9.51 1.65
C THR A 172 8.48 -8.88 2.95
N ALA A 173 8.36 -7.55 2.98
CA ALA A 173 7.84 -6.84 4.14
C ALA A 173 6.38 -7.22 4.45
N LEU A 174 6.06 -7.33 5.74
CA LEU A 174 4.71 -7.63 6.21
C LEU A 174 3.76 -6.44 6.00
N GLY A 175 2.48 -6.77 5.80
CA GLY A 175 1.38 -5.81 5.72
C GLY A 175 0.33 -6.01 6.81
N PRO A 176 -0.76 -5.22 6.79
CA PRO A 176 -1.80 -5.22 7.84
C PRO A 176 -2.60 -6.53 7.92
N THR A 177 -2.49 -7.42 6.93
CA THR A 177 -3.15 -8.74 6.91
C THR A 177 -2.30 -9.85 7.54
N ASN A 178 -1.04 -9.57 7.88
CA ASN A 178 -0.16 -10.50 8.60
C ASN A 178 -0.45 -10.42 10.11
N THR A 179 -1.56 -11.04 10.53
CA THR A 179 -2.03 -10.98 11.92
C THR A 179 -2.02 -12.33 12.61
N VAL A 180 -2.04 -12.31 13.94
CA VAL A 180 -2.23 -13.49 14.80
C VAL A 180 -3.30 -13.18 15.83
N THR A 181 -4.40 -13.92 15.81
CA THR A 181 -5.45 -13.82 16.83
C THR A 181 -5.16 -14.79 17.97
N LEU A 182 -5.19 -14.31 19.22
CA LEU A 182 -4.96 -15.11 20.43
C LEU A 182 -6.14 -15.03 21.39
N ASN A 183 -6.40 -16.10 22.13
CA ASN A 183 -7.37 -16.09 23.23
C ASN A 183 -6.70 -15.64 24.54
N VAL A 184 -7.42 -14.87 25.35
CA VAL A 184 -7.01 -14.45 26.70
C VAL A 184 -8.18 -14.59 27.68
N ASN A 185 -7.88 -14.74 28.96
CA ASN A 185 -8.88 -14.70 30.03
C ASN A 185 -8.61 -13.50 30.95
N VAL A 186 -9.53 -12.54 30.97
CA VAL A 186 -9.37 -11.26 31.67
C VAL A 186 -9.94 -11.35 33.08
N THR A 187 -9.16 -10.99 34.09
CA THR A 187 -9.60 -10.93 35.50
C THR A 187 -9.78 -9.50 36.00
N THR A 188 -9.18 -8.52 35.34
CA THR A 188 -9.38 -7.10 35.62
C THR A 188 -9.46 -6.34 34.30
N ILE A 189 -10.56 -5.60 34.11
CA ILE A 189 -10.76 -4.74 32.94
C ILE A 189 -9.75 -3.60 32.92
N GLY A 190 -9.41 -3.12 31.73
CA GLY A 190 -8.41 -2.06 31.58
C GLY A 190 -7.66 -2.09 30.27
N ASN A 191 -6.64 -1.26 30.19
CA ASN A 191 -5.77 -1.15 29.02
C ASN A 191 -4.78 -2.33 28.97
N TYR A 192 -4.47 -2.82 27.78
CA TYR A 192 -3.43 -3.83 27.56
C TYR A 192 -2.46 -3.40 26.46
N THR A 193 -1.24 -3.93 26.54
CA THR A 193 -0.24 -3.88 25.48
C THR A 193 0.45 -5.24 25.44
N ILE A 194 0.48 -5.87 24.28
CA ILE A 194 1.07 -7.19 24.05
C ILE A 194 2.07 -7.05 22.91
N ASN A 195 3.29 -7.56 23.10
CA ASN A 195 4.29 -7.64 22.05
C ASN A 195 5.14 -8.90 22.21
N THR A 196 5.79 -9.34 21.12
CA THR A 196 6.69 -10.50 21.12
C THR A 196 8.13 -10.16 21.49
N GLY A 197 8.43 -8.92 21.89
CA GLY A 197 9.78 -8.47 22.23
C GLY A 197 10.69 -8.31 21.02
N VAL A 198 11.87 -8.93 21.07
CA VAL A 198 12.89 -8.86 20.02
C VAL A 198 12.40 -9.52 18.73
N ALA A 199 12.80 -8.97 17.58
CA ALA A 199 12.44 -9.53 16.29
C ALA A 199 12.97 -10.96 16.13
N VAL A 200 12.07 -11.90 15.87
CA VAL A 200 12.41 -13.28 15.49
C VAL A 200 12.34 -13.36 13.97
N ASN A 201 13.44 -13.77 13.33
CA ASN A 201 13.57 -13.76 11.87
C ASN A 201 13.21 -12.41 11.22
N GLY A 202 13.40 -11.28 11.92
CA GLY A 202 13.06 -9.94 11.40
C GLY A 202 11.59 -9.54 11.54
N ILE A 203 10.77 -10.32 12.27
CA ILE A 203 9.34 -10.04 12.51
C ILE A 203 9.09 -9.74 13.99
N VAL A 204 8.23 -8.76 14.27
CA VAL A 204 7.63 -8.53 15.60
C VAL A 204 6.12 -8.44 15.48
N PHE A 205 5.41 -8.88 16.51
CA PHE A 205 3.94 -8.76 16.61
C PHE A 205 3.58 -7.85 17.78
N ASN A 206 2.59 -6.98 17.58
CA ASN A 206 2.10 -6.06 18.62
C ASN A 206 0.57 -5.89 18.60
N ALA A 207 0.01 -5.60 19.77
CA ALA A 207 -1.39 -5.21 19.96
C ALA A 207 -1.52 -4.30 21.19
N SER A 208 -2.40 -3.32 21.12
CA SER A 208 -2.80 -2.51 22.27
C SER A 208 -4.29 -2.18 22.20
N GLY A 209 -4.95 -2.09 23.35
CA GLY A 209 -6.38 -1.80 23.40
C GLY A 209 -6.91 -1.83 24.82
N THR A 210 -8.22 -2.02 24.97
CA THR A 210 -8.90 -2.07 26.27
C THR A 210 -9.80 -3.29 26.36
N PHE A 211 -9.71 -4.06 27.45
CA PHE A 211 -10.71 -5.07 27.77
C PHE A 211 -11.87 -4.43 28.52
N ALA A 212 -13.07 -4.55 27.98
CA ALA A 212 -14.30 -4.05 28.59
C ALA A 212 -15.06 -5.11 29.41
N ASN A 213 -14.71 -6.40 29.25
CA ASN A 213 -15.40 -7.52 29.87
C ASN A 213 -14.41 -8.46 30.56
N ILE A 214 -14.80 -8.97 31.74
CA ILE A 214 -14.11 -10.06 32.45
C ILE A 214 -14.41 -11.39 31.73
N GLY A 215 -13.48 -12.33 31.77
CA GLY A 215 -13.62 -13.66 31.17
C GLY A 215 -12.92 -13.80 29.82
N PRO A 216 -13.32 -14.79 29.00
CA PRO A 216 -12.71 -15.06 27.71
C PRO A 216 -12.85 -13.88 26.74
N ASN A 217 -11.72 -13.42 26.20
CA ASN A 217 -11.64 -12.40 25.17
C ASN A 217 -10.62 -12.84 24.10
N THR A 218 -10.60 -12.11 22.98
CA THR A 218 -9.59 -12.30 21.92
C THR A 218 -8.79 -11.02 21.70
N VAL A 219 -7.56 -11.17 21.23
CA VAL A 219 -6.67 -10.08 20.81
C VAL A 219 -6.09 -10.39 19.45
N ILE A 220 -6.00 -9.38 18.58
CA ILE A 220 -5.39 -9.52 17.25
C ILE A 220 -4.07 -8.76 17.26
N LEU A 221 -2.97 -9.50 17.14
CA LEU A 221 -1.65 -8.92 17.00
C LEU A 221 -1.35 -8.69 15.52
N ILE A 222 -0.79 -7.53 15.20
CA ILE A 222 -0.37 -7.17 13.85
C ILE A 222 1.14 -7.39 13.76
N GLY A 223 1.56 -8.16 12.76
CA GLY A 223 2.96 -8.40 12.45
C GLY A 223 3.56 -7.25 11.65
N SER A 224 4.84 -6.95 11.91
CA SER A 224 5.62 -5.97 11.16
C SER A 224 7.06 -6.46 10.99
N GLY A 225 7.77 -5.90 10.00
CA GLY A 225 9.14 -6.28 9.67
C GLY A 225 9.25 -7.02 8.34
N THR A 226 10.42 -7.60 8.06
CA THR A 226 10.72 -8.34 6.83
C THR A 226 11.39 -9.66 7.21
N PRO A 227 10.79 -10.82 6.90
CA PRO A 227 11.35 -12.11 7.25
C PRO A 227 12.68 -12.34 6.52
N THR A 228 13.70 -12.87 7.18
CA THR A 228 15.03 -13.05 6.54
C THR A 228 15.23 -14.42 5.90
N ALA A 229 14.72 -15.48 6.52
CA ALA A 229 14.91 -16.85 6.07
C ALA A 229 13.58 -17.62 6.05
N ALA A 230 13.49 -18.62 5.16
CA ALA A 230 12.41 -19.60 5.16
C ALA A 230 12.57 -20.57 6.34
N GLY A 231 11.45 -21.04 6.90
CA GLY A 231 11.43 -21.93 8.05
C GLY A 231 10.23 -21.70 8.96
N SER A 232 10.17 -22.46 10.05
CA SER A 232 9.17 -22.27 11.11
C SER A 232 9.81 -21.56 12.29
N PHE A 233 9.20 -20.46 12.73
CA PHE A 233 9.74 -19.60 13.79
C PHE A 233 8.73 -19.46 14.92
N ASN A 234 9.19 -19.63 16.15
CA ASN A 234 8.37 -19.54 17.35
C ASN A 234 8.44 -18.13 17.94
N TYR A 235 7.28 -17.60 18.34
CA TYR A 235 7.11 -16.29 18.94
C TYR A 235 6.49 -16.48 20.32
N THR A 236 7.09 -15.87 21.32
CA THR A 236 6.58 -15.87 22.69
C THR A 236 5.85 -14.58 22.97
N VAL A 237 4.65 -14.67 23.53
CA VAL A 237 3.97 -13.56 24.19
C VAL A 237 3.96 -13.82 25.68
N SER A 238 4.25 -12.79 26.47
CA SER A 238 4.28 -12.89 27.92
C SER A 238 3.77 -11.62 28.57
N ASN A 239 3.23 -11.79 29.78
CA ASN A 239 2.95 -10.73 30.73
C ASN A 239 3.44 -11.19 32.11
N THR A 240 3.16 -10.42 33.16
CA THR A 240 3.62 -10.74 34.52
C THR A 240 3.02 -12.02 35.09
N THR A 241 1.92 -12.51 34.53
CA THR A 241 1.14 -13.63 35.07
C THR A 241 1.16 -14.89 34.21
N SER A 242 1.52 -14.80 32.93
CA SER A 242 1.46 -15.92 31.98
C SER A 242 2.29 -15.69 30.73
N SER A 243 2.69 -16.77 30.07
CA SER A 243 3.34 -16.75 28.76
C SER A 243 2.84 -17.89 27.89
N CYS A 244 2.83 -17.73 26.58
CA CYS A 244 2.58 -18.82 25.63
C CYS A 244 3.35 -18.59 24.32
N ILE A 245 3.38 -19.62 23.47
CA ILE A 245 4.11 -19.60 22.19
C ILE A 245 3.16 -19.86 21.02
N PHE A 246 3.38 -19.19 19.88
CA PHE A 246 2.80 -19.54 18.58
C PHE A 246 3.88 -19.59 17.50
N SER A 247 3.62 -20.25 16.37
CA SER A 247 4.58 -20.40 15.28
C SER A 247 4.12 -19.73 13.99
N ILE A 248 5.08 -19.17 13.24
CA ILE A 248 4.89 -18.62 11.89
C ILE A 248 5.76 -19.43 10.92
N ALA A 249 5.12 -20.00 9.90
CA ALA A 249 5.81 -20.61 8.78
C ALA A 249 6.12 -19.54 7.71
N VAL A 250 7.41 -19.32 7.47
CA VAL A 250 7.92 -18.43 6.42
C VAL A 250 8.34 -19.27 5.23
N THR A 251 7.81 -18.96 4.05
CA THR A 251 8.21 -19.63 2.81
C THR A 251 9.39 -18.92 2.15
N ALA A 252 10.14 -19.65 1.33
CA ALA A 252 11.23 -19.07 0.55
C ALA A 252 10.67 -18.06 -0.47
N ALA A 253 11.45 -17.00 -0.74
CA ALA A 253 11.19 -16.16 -1.89
C ALA A 253 11.18 -17.02 -3.16
N PRO A 254 10.28 -16.76 -4.12
CA PRO A 254 10.41 -17.33 -5.45
C PRO A 254 11.80 -17.01 -6.01
N PRO A 255 12.46 -17.92 -6.75
CA PRO A 255 13.70 -17.61 -7.44
C PRO A 255 13.47 -16.41 -8.36
N ALA A 256 14.48 -15.53 -8.46
CA ALA A 256 14.41 -14.38 -9.36
C ALA A 256 14.12 -14.86 -10.79
N PRO A 257 13.17 -14.23 -11.51
CA PRO A 257 12.85 -14.65 -12.87
C PRO A 257 14.10 -14.52 -13.75
N ASN A 258 14.35 -15.52 -14.60
CA ASN A 258 15.37 -15.41 -15.63
C ASN A 258 14.98 -14.27 -16.58
N LEU A 259 15.90 -13.36 -16.87
CA LEU A 259 15.64 -12.20 -17.75
C LEU A 259 16.44 -12.24 -19.05
N ASP A 260 17.12 -13.36 -19.34
CA ASP A 260 17.94 -13.52 -20.53
C ASP A 260 17.13 -13.95 -21.76
N TYR A 261 17.57 -13.49 -22.93
CA TYR A 261 17.03 -13.94 -24.22
C TYR A 261 17.60 -15.28 -24.69
N VAL A 262 18.66 -15.78 -24.05
CA VAL A 262 19.21 -17.14 -24.21
C VAL A 262 19.55 -17.67 -22.81
N PRO A 263 18.57 -18.22 -22.07
CA PRO A 263 18.81 -18.81 -20.76
C PRO A 263 19.84 -19.94 -20.81
N GLN A 264 20.90 -19.85 -19.99
CA GLN A 264 22.00 -20.84 -19.96
C GLN A 264 22.09 -21.59 -18.63
N THR A 265 21.04 -21.53 -17.80
CA THR A 265 20.99 -22.29 -16.55
C THR A 265 20.86 -23.77 -16.86
N THR A 266 21.73 -24.59 -16.27
CA THR A 266 21.72 -26.06 -16.38
C THR A 266 20.30 -26.64 -16.24
N ASN A 267 19.97 -27.64 -17.05
CA ASN A 267 18.68 -28.32 -17.14
C ASN A 267 17.51 -27.50 -17.70
N SER A 268 17.70 -26.21 -18.00
CA SER A 268 16.70 -25.46 -18.78
C SER A 268 16.45 -26.17 -20.11
N ASN A 269 15.19 -26.30 -20.52
CA ASN A 269 14.85 -27.10 -21.68
C ASN A 269 13.66 -26.56 -22.48
N TRP A 270 13.64 -26.93 -23.76
CA TRP A 270 12.65 -26.54 -24.74
C TRP A 270 12.22 -27.77 -25.56
N SER A 271 10.92 -27.89 -25.77
CA SER A 271 10.34 -28.78 -26.79
C SER A 271 9.75 -27.92 -27.88
N SER A 272 10.11 -28.22 -29.14
CA SER A 272 9.56 -27.54 -30.31
C SER A 272 8.98 -28.55 -31.30
N ARG A 273 7.95 -28.15 -32.03
CA ARG A 273 7.34 -28.92 -33.12
C ARG A 273 7.57 -28.24 -34.46
N PHE A 274 7.57 -28.98 -35.55
CA PHE A 274 7.48 -28.38 -36.89
C PHE A 274 6.04 -27.98 -37.22
N VAL A 275 5.86 -26.79 -37.80
CA VAL A 275 4.56 -26.32 -38.28
C VAL A 275 4.14 -27.14 -39.48
N GLY A 276 2.95 -27.74 -39.42
CA GLY A 276 2.46 -28.68 -40.43
C GLY A 276 3.08 -30.08 -40.34
N GLY A 277 3.98 -30.33 -39.38
CA GLY A 277 4.56 -31.64 -39.10
C GLY A 277 3.64 -32.55 -38.28
N THR A 278 4.03 -33.82 -38.13
CA THR A 278 3.31 -34.77 -37.26
C THR A 278 3.62 -34.50 -35.78
N PRO A 279 2.76 -34.93 -34.83
CA PRO A 279 3.03 -34.78 -33.40
C PRO A 279 4.31 -35.46 -32.90
N SER A 280 4.86 -36.41 -33.65
CA SER A 280 6.13 -37.08 -33.35
C SER A 280 7.36 -36.31 -33.82
N ASP A 281 7.19 -35.32 -34.70
CA ASP A 281 8.28 -34.53 -35.25
C ASP A 281 8.60 -33.36 -34.32
N THR A 282 9.23 -33.71 -33.19
CA THR A 282 9.56 -32.78 -32.11
C THR A 282 11.06 -32.78 -31.84
N THR A 283 11.59 -31.60 -31.55
CA THR A 283 12.96 -31.42 -31.10
C THR A 283 12.95 -31.11 -29.61
N TYR A 284 13.79 -31.80 -28.84
CA TYR A 284 14.04 -31.50 -27.44
C TYR A 284 15.45 -30.96 -27.25
N VAL A 285 15.58 -29.79 -26.63
CA VAL A 285 16.86 -29.15 -26.33
C VAL A 285 16.99 -28.96 -24.82
N GLN A 286 18.15 -29.28 -24.25
CA GLN A 286 18.43 -29.07 -22.82
C GLN A 286 19.83 -28.47 -22.60
N VAL A 287 19.94 -27.51 -21.68
CA VAL A 287 21.24 -26.97 -21.26
C VAL A 287 21.98 -27.98 -20.40
N SER A 288 23.18 -28.37 -20.85
CA SER A 288 24.08 -29.27 -20.14
C SER A 288 24.68 -28.62 -18.89
N ALA A 289 25.02 -29.43 -17.89
CA ALA A 289 25.85 -28.98 -16.77
C ALA A 289 27.27 -28.58 -17.25
N ASN A 290 27.73 -29.24 -18.31
CA ASN A 290 29.05 -29.07 -18.87
C ASN A 290 29.19 -27.82 -19.74
N SER A 291 30.41 -27.51 -20.15
CA SER A 291 30.73 -26.41 -21.04
C SER A 291 31.86 -26.82 -21.97
N LYS A 292 31.92 -26.18 -23.14
CA LYS A 292 32.94 -26.42 -24.15
C LYS A 292 33.74 -25.14 -24.36
N THR A 293 35.06 -25.27 -24.50
CA THR A 293 35.94 -24.15 -24.78
C THR A 293 36.41 -24.22 -26.22
N PHE A 294 36.29 -23.09 -26.93
CA PHE A 294 36.87 -22.89 -28.26
C PHE A 294 37.73 -21.62 -28.22
N GLY A 295 39.03 -21.77 -28.46
CA GLY A 295 39.99 -20.69 -28.26
C GLY A 295 39.96 -20.17 -26.82
N ALA A 296 39.79 -18.86 -26.65
CA ALA A 296 39.73 -18.20 -25.34
C ALA A 296 38.33 -18.21 -24.70
N ASN A 297 37.29 -18.59 -25.43
CA ASN A 297 35.90 -18.45 -25.01
C ASN A 297 35.31 -19.78 -24.53
N SER A 298 34.54 -19.74 -23.44
CA SER A 298 33.76 -20.88 -22.94
C SER A 298 32.28 -20.72 -23.33
N TYR A 299 31.66 -21.82 -23.74
CA TYR A 299 30.30 -21.89 -24.23
C TYR A 299 29.51 -22.93 -23.45
N LYS A 300 28.25 -22.59 -23.14
CA LYS A 300 27.29 -23.55 -22.60
C LYS A 300 26.75 -24.42 -23.73
N ILE A 301 26.69 -25.72 -23.45
CA ILE A 301 26.24 -26.74 -24.39
C ILE A 301 24.72 -26.87 -24.26
N PHE A 302 24.01 -26.68 -25.35
CA PHE A 302 22.59 -26.96 -25.49
C PHE A 302 22.48 -28.26 -26.27
N GLU A 303 22.21 -29.35 -25.57
CA GLU A 303 22.13 -30.69 -26.13
C GLU A 303 20.77 -30.87 -26.80
N ILE A 304 20.78 -31.15 -28.10
CA ILE A 304 19.61 -31.68 -28.79
C ILE A 304 19.56 -33.17 -28.46
N LYS A 305 18.45 -33.63 -27.88
CA LYS A 305 18.31 -35.03 -27.45
C LYS A 305 17.23 -35.75 -28.22
N ASN A 306 17.54 -36.99 -28.60
CA ASN A 306 16.56 -37.97 -29.05
C ASN A 306 16.45 -39.06 -27.99
N LEU A 307 15.23 -39.29 -27.47
CA LEU A 307 14.96 -40.27 -26.40
C LEU A 307 15.90 -40.12 -25.18
N GLY A 308 16.24 -38.87 -24.82
CA GLY A 308 17.11 -38.55 -23.69
C GLY A 308 18.62 -38.67 -23.96
N VAL A 309 19.02 -39.12 -25.14
CA VAL A 309 20.42 -39.21 -25.56
C VAL A 309 20.79 -37.98 -26.39
N PRO A 310 21.87 -37.24 -26.04
CA PRO A 310 22.38 -36.16 -26.87
C PRO A 310 22.78 -36.68 -28.26
N THR A 311 22.20 -36.09 -29.31
CA THR A 311 22.52 -36.40 -30.72
C THR A 311 23.25 -35.26 -31.41
N ASP A 312 23.07 -34.04 -30.93
CA ASP A 312 23.71 -32.84 -31.47
C ASP A 312 23.84 -31.77 -30.37
N SER A 313 24.62 -30.71 -30.62
CA SER A 313 24.96 -29.68 -29.64
C SER A 313 24.99 -28.28 -30.25
N ILE A 314 24.39 -27.32 -29.55
CA ILE A 314 24.50 -25.90 -29.87
C ILE A 314 25.33 -25.23 -28.78
N PHE A 315 26.38 -24.52 -29.18
CA PHE A 315 27.31 -23.87 -28.25
C PHE A 315 26.97 -22.40 -28.12
N ASN A 316 26.37 -21.99 -27.00
CA ASN A 316 25.96 -20.61 -26.77
C ASN A 316 26.83 -19.97 -25.69
N ARG A 317 27.19 -18.69 -25.87
CA ARG A 317 27.71 -17.84 -24.79
C ARG A 317 27.04 -16.48 -24.81
N LYS A 318 27.15 -15.75 -23.72
CA LYS A 318 26.59 -14.40 -23.59
C LYS A 318 27.56 -13.46 -22.88
N ASN A 319 27.46 -12.17 -23.17
CA ASN A 319 28.21 -11.13 -22.49
C ASN A 319 27.46 -9.79 -22.57
N GLY A 320 26.92 -9.29 -21.44
CA GLY A 320 26.34 -7.94 -21.38
C GLY A 320 25.19 -7.65 -22.38
N GLY A 321 24.32 -8.63 -22.66
CA GLY A 321 23.23 -8.49 -23.63
C GLY A 321 23.61 -8.85 -25.07
N LEU A 322 24.86 -9.26 -25.30
CA LEU A 322 25.33 -9.88 -26.54
C LEU A 322 25.25 -11.40 -26.39
N TYR A 323 24.68 -12.07 -27.39
CA TYR A 323 24.50 -13.53 -27.43
C TYR A 323 25.19 -14.08 -28.67
N TYR A 324 26.03 -15.09 -28.47
CA TYR A 324 26.88 -15.68 -29.50
C TYR A 324 26.66 -17.18 -29.60
N GLN A 325 26.85 -17.70 -30.80
CA GLN A 325 26.92 -19.14 -31.07
C GLN A 325 28.24 -19.49 -31.74
N TYR A 326 28.82 -20.63 -31.37
CA TYR A 326 29.94 -21.21 -32.10
C TYR A 326 29.42 -22.22 -33.13
N LEU A 327 29.76 -21.99 -34.39
CA LEU A 327 29.45 -22.87 -35.51
C LEU A 327 30.62 -23.82 -35.72
N ASP A 328 30.43 -25.10 -35.44
CA ASP A 328 31.38 -26.19 -35.70
C ASP A 328 30.92 -27.14 -36.81
N GLY A 329 29.79 -26.83 -37.46
CA GLY A 329 29.29 -27.52 -38.64
C GLY A 329 29.57 -26.79 -39.96
N ASP A 330 29.02 -27.33 -41.04
CA ASP A 330 29.25 -26.94 -42.45
C ASP A 330 27.97 -26.41 -43.15
N PHE A 331 26.92 -26.13 -42.38
CA PHE A 331 25.58 -25.80 -42.87
C PHE A 331 24.95 -26.85 -43.82
N GLY A 332 25.47 -28.07 -43.83
CA GLY A 332 25.02 -29.18 -44.69
C GLY A 332 25.36 -29.00 -46.17
N LEU A 333 26.18 -28.01 -46.53
CA LEU A 333 26.48 -27.65 -47.93
C LEU A 333 27.96 -27.36 -48.18
N LEU A 334 28.70 -26.92 -47.16
CA LEU A 334 30.11 -26.57 -47.29
C LEU A 334 30.98 -27.82 -47.20
N ASP A 335 32.12 -27.82 -47.88
CA ASP A 335 33.03 -28.98 -47.86
C ASP A 335 33.81 -29.06 -46.53
N ASN A 336 33.91 -27.95 -45.78
CA ASN A 336 34.63 -27.89 -44.51
C ASN A 336 33.78 -27.24 -43.40
N PRO A 337 33.97 -27.64 -42.13
CA PRO A 337 33.36 -26.95 -41.00
C PRO A 337 33.77 -25.48 -40.89
N ILE A 338 32.84 -24.64 -40.46
CA ILE A 338 33.04 -23.19 -40.34
C ILE A 338 33.97 -22.83 -39.17
N ASN A 339 33.86 -23.54 -38.04
CA ASN A 339 34.68 -23.36 -36.84
C ASN A 339 34.85 -21.90 -36.40
N LYS A 340 33.74 -21.15 -36.36
CA LYS A 340 33.71 -19.72 -36.02
C LYS A 340 32.56 -19.39 -35.10
N GLU A 341 32.82 -18.41 -34.25
CA GLU A 341 31.76 -17.72 -33.53
C GLU A 341 31.03 -16.70 -34.41
N TYR A 342 29.72 -16.59 -34.21
CA TYR A 342 28.94 -15.47 -34.74
C TYR A 342 28.00 -14.86 -33.69
N LEU A 343 27.79 -13.55 -33.81
CA LEU A 343 26.83 -12.79 -33.01
C LEU A 343 25.41 -13.09 -33.49
N VAL A 344 24.61 -13.71 -32.62
CA VAL A 344 23.24 -14.12 -32.88
C VAL A 344 22.24 -13.04 -32.50
N LEU A 345 22.51 -12.32 -31.42
CA LEU A 345 21.63 -11.25 -30.95
C LEU A 345 22.43 -10.24 -30.13
N ASP A 346 22.31 -8.97 -30.48
CA ASP A 346 22.55 -7.86 -29.55
C ASP A 346 21.21 -7.31 -29.09
N SER A 347 20.84 -7.67 -27.86
CA SER A 347 19.58 -7.26 -27.25
C SER A 347 19.54 -5.79 -26.86
N ASN A 348 20.64 -5.05 -26.98
CA ASN A 348 20.68 -3.61 -26.73
C ASN A 348 20.24 -2.80 -27.96
N LEU A 349 20.38 -3.36 -29.17
CA LEU A 349 20.03 -2.68 -30.40
C LEU A 349 18.53 -2.39 -30.54
N ALA A 350 18.22 -1.31 -31.25
CA ALA A 350 16.85 -0.91 -31.58
C ALA A 350 16.30 -1.67 -32.79
N VAL A 351 14.98 -1.58 -33.01
CA VAL A 351 14.34 -2.10 -34.23
C VAL A 351 14.95 -1.43 -35.46
N GLY A 352 15.20 -2.20 -36.52
CA GLY A 352 15.82 -1.73 -37.76
C GLY A 352 17.35 -1.78 -37.76
N ALA A 353 17.99 -2.02 -36.61
CA ALA A 353 19.44 -2.17 -36.52
C ALA A 353 19.92 -3.43 -37.25
N THR A 354 21.10 -3.35 -37.86
CA THR A 354 21.73 -4.44 -38.59
C THR A 354 23.15 -4.71 -38.12
N TRP A 355 23.63 -5.93 -38.33
CA TRP A 355 25.05 -6.29 -38.19
C TRP A 355 25.42 -7.37 -39.20
N THR A 356 26.71 -7.45 -39.54
CA THR A 356 27.24 -8.45 -40.46
C THR A 356 28.36 -9.22 -39.77
N VAL A 357 28.32 -10.55 -39.86
CA VAL A 357 29.40 -11.43 -39.41
C VAL A 357 30.01 -12.13 -40.61
N SER A 358 31.30 -11.95 -40.82
CA SER A 358 32.08 -12.71 -41.80
C SER A 358 32.48 -14.06 -41.21
N LEU A 359 32.02 -15.15 -41.83
CA LEU A 359 32.36 -16.52 -41.44
C LEU A 359 33.65 -17.02 -42.13
N GLY A 360 34.10 -16.34 -43.19
CA GLY A 360 35.36 -16.60 -43.85
C GLY A 360 35.21 -17.37 -45.16
N SER A 361 36.32 -17.86 -45.70
CA SER A 361 36.35 -18.65 -46.94
C SER A 361 36.09 -20.13 -46.67
N ASN A 362 35.39 -20.78 -47.60
CA ASN A 362 35.13 -22.22 -47.64
C ASN A 362 35.00 -22.67 -49.11
N THR A 363 34.59 -23.91 -49.35
CA THR A 363 34.29 -24.42 -50.69
C THR A 363 32.93 -25.14 -50.70
N VAL A 364 32.29 -25.19 -51.88
CA VAL A 364 31.10 -26.01 -52.15
C VAL A 364 31.39 -26.86 -53.36
N SER A 365 31.47 -28.18 -53.20
CA SER A 365 31.86 -29.10 -54.27
C SER A 365 33.20 -28.70 -54.94
N GLY A 366 34.14 -28.21 -54.13
CA GLY A 366 35.46 -27.75 -54.59
C GLY A 366 35.52 -26.31 -55.12
N PHE A 367 34.39 -25.62 -55.29
CA PHE A 367 34.38 -24.22 -55.73
C PHE A 367 34.54 -23.25 -54.55
N PRO A 368 35.46 -22.28 -54.60
CA PRO A 368 35.70 -21.36 -53.49
C PRO A 368 34.53 -20.39 -53.28
N VAL A 369 34.15 -20.20 -52.02
CA VAL A 369 33.09 -19.28 -51.59
C VAL A 369 33.50 -18.53 -50.33
N ALA A 370 33.13 -17.26 -50.23
CA ALA A 370 33.19 -16.50 -48.97
C ALA A 370 31.80 -16.44 -48.34
N ILE A 371 31.70 -16.74 -47.05
CA ILE A 371 30.44 -16.84 -46.32
C ILE A 371 30.30 -15.70 -45.32
N LYS A 372 29.12 -15.10 -45.26
CA LYS A 372 28.74 -14.11 -44.23
C LYS A 372 27.27 -14.25 -43.85
N VAL A 373 26.93 -13.70 -42.68
CA VAL A 373 25.55 -13.59 -42.22
C VAL A 373 25.24 -12.12 -41.99
N ASN A 374 24.19 -11.63 -42.65
CA ASN A 374 23.63 -10.31 -42.38
C ASN A 374 22.41 -10.47 -41.48
N SER A 375 22.30 -9.64 -40.45
CA SER A 375 21.22 -9.70 -39.48
C SER A 375 20.47 -8.38 -39.37
N LEU A 376 19.17 -8.44 -39.05
CA LEU A 376 18.28 -7.29 -38.90
C LEU A 376 17.31 -7.52 -37.73
N ILE A 377 17.21 -6.56 -36.79
CA ILE A 377 16.14 -6.56 -35.78
C ILE A 377 14.82 -6.14 -36.44
N LEU A 378 13.88 -7.08 -36.56
CA LEU A 378 12.55 -6.84 -37.12
C LEU A 378 11.59 -6.21 -36.10
N ALA A 379 11.69 -6.63 -34.84
CA ALA A 379 10.84 -6.13 -33.76
C ALA A 379 11.51 -6.32 -32.39
N LYS A 380 11.13 -5.49 -31.42
CA LYS A 380 11.62 -5.55 -30.02
C LYS A 380 10.48 -5.18 -29.08
N GLY A 381 10.35 -5.91 -27.97
CA GLY A 381 9.24 -5.73 -27.04
C GLY A 381 7.91 -6.28 -27.58
N ALA A 382 7.94 -7.13 -28.61
CA ALA A 382 6.74 -7.64 -29.24
C ALA A 382 6.05 -8.70 -28.36
N SER A 383 4.77 -8.94 -28.63
CA SER A 383 4.01 -10.06 -28.07
C SER A 383 3.45 -10.90 -29.21
N ALA A 384 3.42 -12.22 -29.03
CA ALA A 384 2.89 -13.16 -30.01
C ALA A 384 2.41 -14.44 -29.34
N THR A 385 1.42 -15.09 -29.93
CA THR A 385 0.97 -16.42 -29.52
C THR A 385 1.61 -17.46 -30.43
N ILE A 386 2.39 -18.37 -29.86
CA ILE A 386 3.13 -19.42 -30.58
C ILE A 386 2.76 -20.78 -29.98
N ALA A 387 2.33 -21.73 -30.82
CA ALA A 387 1.78 -23.01 -30.37
C ALA A 387 0.79 -22.90 -29.19
N SER A 388 -0.12 -21.91 -29.27
CA SER A 388 -1.12 -21.57 -28.23
C SER A 388 -0.58 -21.00 -26.92
N ILE A 389 0.71 -20.67 -26.83
CA ILE A 389 1.35 -20.01 -25.68
C ILE A 389 1.56 -18.53 -25.99
N ASN A 390 1.12 -17.64 -25.10
CA ASN A 390 1.36 -16.22 -25.24
C ASN A 390 2.75 -15.84 -24.69
N TYR A 391 3.60 -15.31 -25.56
CA TYR A 391 4.91 -14.78 -25.22
C TYR A 391 4.90 -13.25 -25.33
N THR A 392 5.60 -12.59 -24.41
CA THR A 392 5.78 -11.13 -24.38
C THR A 392 7.26 -10.78 -24.39
N ASN A 393 7.59 -9.50 -24.62
CA ASN A 393 8.95 -8.98 -24.68
C ASN A 393 9.86 -9.69 -25.70
N ILE A 394 9.30 -10.09 -26.84
CA ILE A 394 10.00 -10.80 -27.91
C ILE A 394 10.90 -9.84 -28.71
N ILE A 395 12.10 -10.31 -29.06
CA ILE A 395 12.94 -9.75 -30.11
C ILE A 395 12.88 -10.68 -31.32
N LYS A 396 12.48 -10.13 -32.48
CA LYS A 396 12.45 -10.86 -33.76
C LYS A 396 13.66 -10.46 -34.59
N VAL A 397 14.42 -11.42 -35.07
CA VAL A 397 15.63 -11.18 -35.87
C VAL A 397 15.54 -11.94 -37.18
N LYS A 398 15.82 -11.24 -38.28
CA LYS A 398 16.06 -11.84 -39.59
C LYS A 398 17.56 -12.07 -39.77
N PHE A 399 17.94 -13.24 -40.28
CA PHE A 399 19.28 -13.59 -40.72
C PHE A 399 19.23 -13.92 -42.21
N SER A 400 20.16 -13.37 -42.97
CA SER A 400 20.40 -13.69 -44.38
C SER A 400 21.78 -14.32 -44.49
N TYR A 401 21.81 -15.62 -44.79
CA TYR A 401 23.02 -16.39 -45.01
C TYR A 401 23.48 -16.18 -46.45
N ILE A 402 24.67 -15.64 -46.64
CA ILE A 402 25.16 -15.17 -47.94
C ILE A 402 26.43 -15.92 -48.30
N ALA A 403 26.48 -16.44 -49.52
CA ALA A 403 27.66 -17.01 -50.14
C ALA A 403 28.11 -16.13 -51.31
N ASN A 404 29.42 -15.92 -51.46
CA ASN A 404 30.00 -15.14 -52.55
C ASN A 404 31.08 -15.98 -53.25
N PRO A 405 30.82 -16.50 -54.46
CA PRO A 405 31.79 -17.30 -55.23
C PRO A 405 32.80 -16.44 -56.01
N GLY A 406 32.94 -15.15 -55.69
CA GLY A 406 33.80 -14.19 -56.39
C GLY A 406 33.10 -13.38 -57.49
N THR A 407 31.83 -13.69 -57.80
CA THR A 407 31.03 -12.99 -58.83
C THR A 407 29.92 -12.11 -58.26
N GLY A 408 29.78 -12.05 -56.93
CA GLY A 408 28.73 -11.29 -56.24
C GLY A 408 28.12 -12.08 -55.09
N ASP A 409 27.34 -11.39 -54.27
CA ASP A 409 26.64 -12.00 -53.14
C ASP A 409 25.40 -12.76 -53.60
N ILE A 410 25.24 -13.98 -53.11
CA ILE A 410 24.07 -14.83 -53.31
C ILE A 410 23.49 -15.15 -51.94
N THR A 411 22.24 -14.76 -51.69
CA THR A 411 21.53 -15.18 -50.46
C THR A 411 21.15 -16.64 -50.60
N ALA A 412 21.78 -17.49 -49.79
CA ALA A 412 21.57 -18.93 -49.80
C ALA A 412 20.34 -19.35 -48.98
N ALA A 413 20.10 -18.67 -47.85
CA ALA A 413 18.96 -18.91 -46.99
C ALA A 413 18.58 -17.66 -46.21
N GLU A 414 17.31 -17.60 -45.80
CA GLU A 414 16.82 -16.61 -44.85
C GLU A 414 16.23 -17.31 -43.62
N GLU A 415 16.59 -16.86 -42.43
CA GLU A 415 16.02 -17.33 -41.18
C GLU A 415 15.37 -16.18 -40.42
N GLU A 416 14.20 -16.42 -39.84
CA GLU A 416 13.61 -15.59 -38.81
C GLU A 416 13.64 -16.35 -37.49
N ARG A 417 14.24 -15.75 -36.45
CA ARG A 417 14.35 -16.34 -35.10
C ARG A 417 13.81 -15.38 -34.06
N TRP A 418 12.94 -15.85 -33.18
CA TRP A 418 12.29 -15.03 -32.15
C TRP A 418 12.77 -15.42 -30.76
N PHE A 419 13.27 -14.44 -30.01
CA PHE A 419 13.77 -14.62 -28.66
C PHE A 419 12.81 -13.98 -27.68
N ALA A 420 12.18 -14.77 -26.82
CA ALA A 420 11.34 -14.27 -25.73
C ALA A 420 12.18 -14.12 -24.45
N LYS A 421 12.03 -12.97 -23.77
CA LYS A 421 12.82 -12.65 -22.58
C LYS A 421 12.52 -13.62 -21.44
N GLY A 422 13.56 -14.20 -20.84
CA GLY A 422 13.45 -15.21 -19.79
C GLY A 422 13.11 -16.61 -20.28
N ILE A 423 12.83 -16.78 -21.58
CA ILE A 423 12.42 -18.05 -22.15
C ILE A 423 13.47 -18.57 -23.13
N GLY A 424 13.99 -17.77 -24.05
CA GLY A 424 14.86 -18.26 -25.12
C GLY A 424 14.23 -18.16 -26.49
N VAL A 425 14.67 -18.99 -27.43
CA VAL A 425 14.08 -19.09 -28.77
C VAL A 425 12.69 -19.73 -28.66
N VAL A 426 11.67 -19.07 -29.19
CA VAL A 426 10.27 -19.55 -29.17
C VAL A 426 9.72 -19.86 -30.55
N TYR A 427 10.39 -19.36 -31.60
CA TYR A 427 10.00 -19.53 -32.99
C TYR A 427 11.23 -19.46 -33.89
N THR A 428 11.28 -20.35 -34.88
CA THR A 428 12.22 -20.28 -36.01
C THR A 428 11.51 -20.54 -37.32
N LYS A 429 11.91 -19.84 -38.36
CA LYS A 429 11.51 -20.12 -39.74
C LYS A 429 12.71 -19.95 -40.64
N ILE A 430 13.14 -21.02 -41.29
CA ILE A 430 14.23 -20.97 -42.27
C ILE A 430 13.70 -21.31 -43.66
N VAL A 431 14.08 -20.50 -44.63
CA VAL A 431 13.78 -20.67 -46.05
C VAL A 431 15.10 -20.86 -46.78
N ASN A 432 15.34 -22.06 -47.30
CA ASN A 432 16.44 -22.32 -48.21
C ASN A 432 16.08 -21.77 -49.59
N LEU A 433 16.92 -20.90 -50.16
CA LEU A 433 16.68 -20.25 -51.45
C LEU A 433 17.40 -20.95 -52.62
N ILE A 434 18.38 -21.79 -52.34
CA ILE A 434 19.11 -22.57 -53.35
C ILE A 434 18.34 -23.84 -53.71
N ASN A 435 17.85 -24.54 -52.68
CA ASN A 435 16.93 -25.66 -52.82
C ASN A 435 15.64 -25.31 -52.08
N PRO A 436 14.61 -24.76 -52.78
CA PRO A 436 13.42 -24.18 -52.16
C PRO A 436 12.73 -25.13 -51.17
N ALA A 437 12.99 -24.90 -49.88
CA ALA A 437 12.42 -25.63 -48.77
C ALA A 437 12.21 -24.67 -47.61
N THR A 438 11.09 -24.79 -46.92
CA THR A 438 10.79 -24.00 -45.72
C THR A 438 10.63 -24.94 -44.54
N ILE A 439 11.35 -24.65 -43.47
CA ILE A 439 11.23 -25.34 -42.19
C ILE A 439 10.83 -24.29 -41.16
N GLU A 440 9.74 -24.55 -40.44
CA GLU A 440 9.21 -23.65 -39.43
C GLU A 440 8.98 -24.46 -38.16
N ALA A 441 9.49 -23.96 -37.03
CA ALA A 441 9.37 -24.62 -35.74
C ALA A 441 8.86 -23.67 -34.66
N GLU A 442 7.98 -24.20 -33.81
CA GLU A 442 7.35 -23.50 -32.70
C GLU A 442 7.64 -24.20 -31.39
N THR A 443 8.08 -23.45 -30.37
CA THR A 443 8.20 -23.99 -29.02
C THR A 443 6.83 -24.28 -28.43
N THR A 444 6.61 -25.53 -28.03
CA THR A 444 5.37 -26.03 -27.43
C THR A 444 5.46 -26.16 -25.91
N ARG A 445 6.69 -26.23 -25.38
CA ARG A 445 6.95 -26.29 -23.94
C ARG A 445 8.34 -25.75 -23.64
N SER A 446 8.47 -25.04 -22.52
CA SER A 446 9.75 -24.61 -21.96
C SER A 446 9.75 -24.76 -20.45
N GLN A 447 10.88 -25.14 -19.87
CA GLN A 447 11.13 -25.10 -18.43
C GLN A 447 12.47 -24.44 -18.19
N ILE A 448 12.47 -23.26 -17.58
CA ILE A 448 13.65 -22.43 -17.36
C ILE A 448 13.95 -22.37 -15.86
N PHE A 449 15.22 -22.57 -15.50
CA PHE A 449 15.69 -22.58 -14.12
C PHE A 449 16.54 -21.36 -13.79
#